data_AF-A1TH04-F1
#
_entry.id   AF-A1TH04-F1
#
_cell.length_a   1.000
_cell.length_b   1.000
_cell.length_c   1.000
_cell.angle_alpha   90.00
_cell.angle_beta   90.00
_cell.angle_gamma   90.00
#
_symmetry.space_group_name_H-M   'P 1'
#
loop_
_entity.id
_entity.type
_entity.pdbx_description
1 polymer ?
#
loop_
_entity_poly.entity_id
_entity_poly.type
_entity_poly.pdbx_seq_one_letter_code
_entity_poly.pdbx_strand_id
1 'polypeptide(L)'
;MNDRDRNLRVLADHVIWLAGKQGAASGRITLANQAISGASDSVLSSHGAACLATHLAVTAAERARSTAGAKIYEIATDLEDRLRAAAALYDNVDYQNGRDVSACGL
;
A
#
# COMPACT_ATOMS: atom_id res chain seq x y z
N MET A 1 -29.16 -10.59 -15.65
CA MET A 1 -28.18 -9.69 -15.02
C MET A 1 -28.15 -8.40 -15.82
N ASN A 2 -28.56 -7.28 -15.21
CA ASN A 2 -28.75 -5.99 -15.89
C ASN A 2 -27.44 -5.18 -15.92
N ASP A 3 -27.43 -4.04 -16.61
CA ASP A 3 -26.24 -3.20 -16.76
C ASP A 3 -25.75 -2.56 -15.45
N ARG A 4 -26.66 -2.34 -14.49
CA ARG A 4 -26.33 -1.85 -13.15
C ARG A 4 -25.55 -2.89 -12.34
N ASP A 5 -25.98 -4.15 -12.35
CA ASP A 5 -25.28 -5.25 -11.66
C ASP A 5 -23.86 -5.45 -12.21
N ARG A 6 -23.68 -5.28 -13.52
CA ARG A 6 -22.36 -5.34 -14.16
C ARG A 6 -21.48 -4.17 -13.74
N ASN A 7 -22.04 -2.96 -13.70
CA ASN A 7 -21.30 -1.76 -13.30
C ASN A 7 -20.83 -1.83 -11.84
N LEU A 8 -21.66 -2.35 -10.94
CA LEU A 8 -21.30 -2.47 -9.52
C LEU A 8 -20.20 -3.53 -9.31
N ARG A 9 -20.26 -4.67 -10.00
CA ARG A 9 -19.14 -5.62 -10.04
C ARG A 9 -17.84 -5.01 -10.58
N VAL A 10 -17.91 -4.28 -11.70
CA VAL A 10 -16.73 -3.58 -12.26
C VAL A 10 -16.15 -2.60 -11.24
N LEU A 11 -17.00 -1.91 -10.48
CA LEU A 11 -16.57 -1.00 -9.42
C LEU A 11 -15.90 -1.76 -8.26
N ALA A 12 -16.49 -2.86 -7.80
CA ALA A 12 -15.90 -3.70 -6.74
C ALA A 12 -14.52 -4.26 -7.16
N ASP A 13 -14.42 -4.79 -8.38
CA ASP A 13 -13.16 -5.27 -8.97
C ASP A 13 -12.12 -4.15 -9.06
N HIS A 14 -12.53 -2.94 -9.43
CA HIS A 14 -11.64 -1.78 -9.49
C HIS A 14 -11.13 -1.38 -8.10
N VAL A 15 -11.98 -1.44 -7.08
CA VAL A 15 -11.59 -1.17 -5.69
C VAL A 15 -10.60 -2.22 -5.18
N ILE A 16 -10.80 -3.50 -5.50
CA ILE A 16 -9.83 -4.57 -5.18
C ILE A 16 -8.50 -4.33 -5.88
N TRP A 17 -8.53 -3.92 -7.15
CA TRP A 17 -7.32 -3.58 -7.89
C TRP A 17 -6.56 -2.42 -7.23
N LEU A 18 -7.25 -1.37 -6.78
CA LEU A 18 -6.65 -0.27 -6.02
C LEU A 18 -6.03 -0.77 -4.71
N ALA A 19 -6.70 -1.68 -3.99
CA ALA A 19 -6.16 -2.28 -2.77
C ALA A 19 -4.83 -3.00 -3.06
N GLY A 20 -4.78 -3.80 -4.13
CA GLY A 20 -3.55 -4.46 -4.58
C GLY A 20 -2.42 -3.48 -4.95
N LYS A 21 -2.75 -2.29 -5.47
CA LYS A 21 -1.74 -1.24 -5.72
C LYS A 21 -1.15 -0.69 -4.42
N GLN A 22 -1.94 -0.56 -3.35
CA GLN A 22 -1.43 -0.12 -2.05
C GLN A 22 -0.54 -1.18 -1.40
N GLY A 23 -0.93 -2.46 -1.47
CA GLY A 23 -0.07 -3.56 -1.03
C GLY A 23 1.25 -3.65 -1.81
N ALA A 24 1.23 -3.40 -3.12
CA ALA A 24 2.46 -3.31 -3.90
C ALA A 24 3.32 -2.10 -3.50
N ALA A 25 2.70 -0.97 -3.15
CA ALA A 25 3.41 0.22 -2.69
C ALA A 25 4.12 -0.04 -1.35
N SER A 26 3.42 -0.62 -0.37
CA SER A 26 3.98 -0.96 0.96
C SER A 26 5.19 -1.91 0.83
N GLY A 27 5.09 -2.93 -0.04
CA GLY A 27 6.20 -3.82 -0.36
C GLY A 27 7.41 -3.09 -0.96
N ARG A 28 7.19 -2.20 -1.94
CA ARG A 28 8.27 -1.42 -2.57
C ARG A 28 8.97 -0.46 -1.60
N ILE A 29 8.23 0.13 -0.67
CA ILE A 29 8.79 1.03 0.35
C ILE A 29 9.69 0.25 1.32
N THR A 30 9.24 -0.94 1.72
CA THR A 30 10.03 -1.84 2.58
C THR A 30 11.36 -2.18 1.92
N LEU A 31 11.35 -2.58 0.64
CA LEU A 31 12.55 -2.86 -0.13
C LEU A 31 13.45 -1.62 -0.30
N ALA A 32 12.86 -0.45 -0.56
CA ALA A 32 13.61 0.79 -0.70
C ALA A 32 14.32 1.21 0.60
N ASN A 33 13.70 0.97 1.75
CA ASN A 33 14.32 1.20 3.06
C ASN A 33 15.44 0.20 3.36
N GLN A 34 15.28 -1.06 2.98
CA GLN A 34 16.32 -2.07 3.13
C GLN A 34 17.53 -1.79 2.23
N ALA A 35 17.30 -1.35 0.99
CA ALA A 35 18.37 -1.12 0.00
C ALA A 35 19.38 -0.04 0.42
N ILE A 36 18.99 0.90 1.29
CA ILE A 36 19.87 1.96 1.78
C ILE A 36 20.48 1.64 3.15
N SER A 37 20.10 0.53 3.78
CA SER A 37 20.57 0.20 5.12
C SER A 37 22.06 -0.12 5.11
N GLY A 38 22.83 0.54 5.97
CA GLY A 38 24.27 0.32 6.13
C GLY A 38 25.15 1.07 5.11
N ALA A 39 24.59 1.99 4.32
CA ALA A 39 25.37 2.83 3.44
C ALA A 39 26.28 3.79 4.25
N SER A 40 25.78 4.32 5.37
CA SER A 40 26.55 5.15 6.29
C SER A 40 27.74 4.40 6.90
N ASP A 41 27.53 3.15 7.34
CA ASP A 41 28.59 2.29 7.88
C ASP A 41 29.63 1.94 6.81
N SER A 42 29.19 1.72 5.57
CA SER A 42 30.09 1.46 4.43
C SER A 42 31.01 2.64 4.15
N VAL A 43 30.50 3.88 4.24
CA VAL A 43 31.31 5.10 4.10
C VAL A 43 32.37 5.19 5.19
N LEU A 44 31.97 4.95 6.45
CA LEU A 44 32.89 5.00 7.58
C LEU A 44 33.95 3.90 7.51
N SER A 45 33.56 2.68 7.11
CA SER A 45 34.46 1.53 6.96
C SER A 45 35.50 1.75 5.85
N SER A 46 35.08 2.30 4.71
CA SER A 46 35.95 2.45 3.53
C SER A 46 36.86 3.68 3.57
N HIS A 47 36.39 4.81 4.11
CA HIS A 47 37.13 6.07 4.09
C HIS A 47 37.54 6.57 5.49
N GLY A 48 37.09 5.88 6.55
CA GLY A 48 37.48 6.18 7.93
C GLY A 48 37.07 7.57 8.39
N ALA A 49 37.84 8.10 9.33
CA ALA A 49 37.57 9.40 9.97
C ALA A 49 37.57 10.59 9.00
N ALA A 50 38.26 10.48 7.84
CA ALA A 50 38.29 11.52 6.83
C ALA A 50 36.90 11.85 6.26
N CYS A 51 35.99 10.86 6.25
CA CYS A 51 34.62 11.02 5.78
C CYS A 51 33.58 11.06 6.91
N LEU A 52 33.97 11.42 8.13
CA LEU A 52 33.05 11.46 9.28
C LEU A 52 31.83 12.35 9.02
N ALA A 53 32.03 13.54 8.43
CA ALA A 53 30.93 14.44 8.07
C ALA A 53 29.94 13.78 7.09
N THR A 54 30.47 13.05 6.08
CA THR A 54 29.65 12.31 5.12
C THR A 54 28.91 11.17 5.79
N HIS A 55 29.57 10.39 6.66
CA HIS A 55 28.92 9.34 7.44
C HIS A 55 27.74 9.90 8.23
N LEU A 56 27.92 11.00 8.98
CA LEU A 56 26.85 11.64 9.75
C LEU A 56 25.69 12.11 8.87
N ALA A 57 25.99 12.70 7.70
CA ALA A 57 24.97 13.14 6.76
C ALA A 57 24.16 11.97 6.19
N VAL A 58 24.82 10.87 5.81
CA VAL A 58 24.15 9.66 5.29
C VAL A 58 23.32 9.00 6.40
N THR A 59 23.84 8.88 7.62
CA THR A 59 23.09 8.37 8.77
C THR A 59 21.81 9.17 9.03
N ALA A 60 21.88 10.50 8.96
CA ALA A 60 20.70 11.35 9.10
C ALA A 60 19.67 11.11 7.98
N ALA A 61 20.14 10.98 6.74
CA ALA A 61 19.29 10.67 5.60
C ALA A 61 18.63 9.28 5.69
N GLU A 62 19.39 8.26 6.13
CA GLU A 62 18.87 6.90 6.36
C GLU A 62 17.74 6.91 7.40
N ARG A 63 17.94 7.61 8.53
CA ARG A 63 16.92 7.75 9.59
C ARG A 63 15.67 8.49 9.12
N ALA A 64 15.84 9.60 8.39
CA ALA A 64 14.74 10.36 7.84
C ALA A 64 13.92 9.52 6.85
N ARG A 65 14.61 8.80 5.95
CA ARG A 65 13.97 7.92 4.96
C ARG A 65 13.26 6.74 5.62
N SER A 66 13.88 6.10 6.60
CA SER A 66 13.27 5.00 7.37
C SER A 66 11.98 5.45 8.04
N THR A 67 12.00 6.61 8.73
CA THR A 67 10.81 7.20 9.36
C THR A 67 9.71 7.51 8.35
N ALA A 68 10.06 8.16 7.22
CA ALA A 68 9.11 8.47 6.18
C ALA A 68 8.52 7.20 5.55
N GLY A 69 9.36 6.20 5.26
CA GLY A 69 8.91 4.94 4.68
C GLY A 69 8.01 4.15 5.63
N ALA A 70 8.28 4.14 6.94
CA ALA A 70 7.40 3.53 7.93
C ALA A 70 6.00 4.17 7.92
N LYS A 71 5.93 5.51 7.80
CA LYS A 71 4.65 6.22 7.71
C LYS A 71 3.90 5.92 6.41
N ILE A 72 4.58 5.86 5.28
CA ILE A 72 3.93 5.53 4.00
C ILE A 72 3.49 4.06 4.00
N TYR A 73 4.25 3.15 4.61
CA TYR A 73 3.85 1.76 4.80
C TYR A 73 2.55 1.64 5.62
N GLU A 74 2.47 2.36 6.75
CA GLU A 74 1.28 2.41 7.61
C GLU A 74 0.05 2.89 6.82
N ILE A 75 0.19 4.00 6.10
CA ILE A 75 -0.90 4.58 5.29
C ILE A 75 -1.33 3.64 4.15
N ALA A 76 -0.37 3.05 3.44
CA ALA A 76 -0.66 2.13 2.35
C ALA A 76 -1.40 0.87 2.85
N THR A 77 -1.01 0.35 4.02
CA THR A 77 -1.66 -0.81 4.64
C THR A 77 -3.08 -0.48 5.09
N ASP A 78 -3.27 0.63 5.82
CA ASP A 78 -4.61 1.09 6.24
C ASP A 78 -5.52 1.35 5.03
N LEU A 79 -4.99 1.93 3.96
CA LEU A 79 -5.76 2.17 2.75
C LEU A 79 -6.09 0.86 2.00
N GLU A 80 -5.18 -0.10 1.95
CA GLU A 80 -5.46 -1.44 1.41
C GLU A 80 -6.64 -2.09 2.15
N ASP A 81 -6.59 -2.10 3.49
CA ASP A 81 -7.63 -2.71 4.32
C ASP A 81 -8.99 -2.05 4.11
N ARG A 82 -9.03 -0.71 4.05
CA ARG A 82 -10.26 0.05 3.78
C ARG A 82 -10.83 -0.23 2.40
N LEU A 83 -9.98 -0.35 1.38
CA LEU A 83 -10.43 -0.68 0.03
C LEU A 83 -10.98 -2.11 -0.04
N ARG A 84 -10.33 -3.08 0.61
CA ARG A 84 -10.84 -4.46 0.71
C ARG A 84 -12.19 -4.51 1.42
N ALA A 85 -12.34 -3.77 2.52
CA ALA A 85 -13.61 -3.67 3.23
C ALA A 85 -14.71 -3.03 2.35
N ALA A 86 -14.38 -1.96 1.62
CA ALA A 86 -15.31 -1.31 0.71
C ALA A 86 -15.77 -2.24 -0.42
N ALA A 87 -14.85 -2.99 -1.03
CA ALA A 87 -15.20 -3.97 -2.06
C ALA A 87 -16.14 -5.06 -1.51
N ALA A 88 -15.86 -5.61 -0.32
CA ALA A 88 -16.72 -6.60 0.32
C ALA A 88 -18.13 -6.05 0.64
N LEU A 89 -18.23 -4.77 1.01
CA LEU A 89 -19.52 -4.12 1.20
C LEU A 89 -20.30 -3.98 -0.11
N TYR A 90 -19.63 -3.61 -1.20
CA TYR A 90 -20.27 -3.57 -2.52
C TYR A 90 -20.79 -4.94 -2.93
N ASP A 91 -19.96 -5.99 -2.84
CA ASP A 91 -20.36 -7.36 -3.17
C ASP A 91 -21.56 -7.85 -2.34
N ASN A 92 -21.57 -7.54 -1.04
CA ASN A 92 -22.67 -7.92 -0.16
C ASN A 92 -23.98 -7.17 -0.51
N VAL A 93 -23.91 -5.86 -0.73
CA VAL A 93 -25.08 -5.06 -1.12
C VAL A 93 -25.62 -5.53 -2.47
N ASP A 94 -24.73 -5.83 -3.43
CA ASP A 94 -25.12 -6.38 -4.72
C ASP A 94 -25.80 -7.73 -4.60
N TYR A 95 -25.26 -8.63 -3.77
CA TYR A 95 -25.86 -9.93 -3.51
C TYR A 95 -27.27 -9.81 -2.90
N GLN A 96 -27.45 -8.94 -1.90
CA GLN A 96 -28.74 -8.74 -1.24
C GLN A 96 -29.78 -8.14 -2.19
N ASN A 97 -29.41 -7.09 -2.92
CA ASN A 97 -30.31 -6.50 -3.90
C ASN A 97 -30.68 -7.47 -5.03
N GLY A 98 -29.72 -8.27 -5.52
CA GLY A 98 -29.98 -9.30 -6.52
C GLY A 98 -30.95 -10.38 -6.04
N ARG A 99 -30.86 -10.76 -4.76
CA ARG A 99 -31.81 -11.68 -4.12
C ARG A 99 -33.21 -11.08 -4.02
N ASP A 100 -33.31 -9.83 -3.58
CA ASP A 100 -34.61 -9.16 -3.40
C ASP A 100 -35.32 -8.96 -4.74
N VAL A 101 -34.59 -8.55 -5.79
CA VAL A 101 -35.13 -8.46 -7.16
C VAL A 101 -35.60 -9.83 -7.66
N SER A 102 -34.82 -10.89 -7.43
CA SER A 102 -35.20 -12.26 -7.83
C SER A 102 -36.43 -12.76 -7.04
N ALA A 103 -36.56 -12.36 -5.77
CA ALA A 103 -37.70 -12.71 -4.93
C ALA A 103 -38.99 -11.99 -5.33
N CYS A 104 -38.89 -10.79 -5.92
CA CYS A 104 -40.04 -10.07 -6.49
C CYS A 104 -40.54 -10.63 -7.83
N GLY A 105 -39.86 -11.62 -8.43
CA GLY A 105 -40.36 -12.36 -9.60
C GLY A 105 -40.52 -11.54 -10.88
N LEU A 106 -39.71 -10.51 -11.07
CA LEU A 106 -39.60 -9.74 -12.32
C LEU A 106 -38.62 -10.37 -13.31
#